data_AF-A0A960C0S9-F1
#
_entry.id   AF-A0A960C0S9-F1
#
_cell.length_a   1.000
_cell.length_b   1.000
_cell.length_c   1.000
_cell.angle_alpha   90.00
_cell.angle_beta   90.00
_cell.angle_gamma   90.00
#
_symmetry.space_group_name_H-M   'P 1'
#
loop_
_entity.id
_entity.type
_entity.pdbx_description
1 polymer ?
#
loop_
_entity_poly.entity_id
_entity_poly.type
_entity_poly.pdbx_seq_one_letter_code
_entity_poly.pdbx_strand_id
1 'polypeptide(L)'
;AMASLGLPGLAGFWGEFPAILSAYNPGAGLSEELFRVYMVVAAIGTVFAAGYLLWLLQRVAFGTPTEEFEKEHIHDMHLTDYIAWTPMVVFIVVLGIYPNLMFKITDAAVIHSLAALGGN
;
A
#
# COMPACT_ATOMS: atom_id res chain seq x y z
N ALA A 1 -6.52 -3.71 -5.79
CA ALA A 1 -5.24 -3.41 -6.48
C ALA A 1 -4.78 -1.97 -6.24
N MET A 2 -5.57 -0.95 -6.58
CA MET A 2 -5.16 0.45 -6.45
C MET A 2 -4.76 0.88 -5.02
N ALA A 3 -5.45 0.40 -3.98
CA ALA A 3 -5.10 0.71 -2.58
C ALA A 3 -3.70 0.25 -2.15
N SER A 4 -3.15 -0.76 -2.84
CA SER A 4 -1.83 -1.36 -2.58
C SER A 4 -0.72 -0.75 -3.43
N LEU A 5 -1.02 0.26 -4.26
CA LEU A 5 -0.04 0.91 -5.16
C LEU A 5 0.99 1.78 -4.43
N GLY A 6 0.87 1.97 -3.12
CA GLY A 6 1.66 2.98 -2.42
C GLY A 6 1.47 4.38 -3.01
N LEU A 7 0.31 4.67 -3.62
CA LEU A 7 0.03 6.02 -4.13
C LEU A 7 -0.15 6.98 -2.94
N PRO A 8 0.46 8.18 -2.99
CA PRO A 8 0.23 9.20 -1.97
C PRO A 8 -1.27 9.46 -1.83
N GLY A 9 -1.81 9.27 -0.62
CA GLY A 9 -3.23 9.43 -0.33
C GLY A 9 -4.06 8.14 -0.35
N LEU A 10 -3.45 6.96 -0.53
CA LEU A 10 -4.09 5.66 -0.30
C LEU A 10 -3.49 4.97 0.94
N ALA A 11 -4.28 4.11 1.58
CA ALA A 11 -3.91 3.46 2.84
C ALA A 11 -2.57 2.71 2.79
N GLY A 12 -2.21 2.05 1.67
CA GLY A 12 -0.97 1.29 1.54
C GLY A 12 0.31 2.15 1.59
N PHE A 13 0.27 3.39 1.11
CA PHE A 13 1.44 4.29 1.11
C PHE A 13 1.94 4.58 2.53
N TRP A 14 1.01 4.80 3.46
CA TRP A 14 1.35 5.10 4.84
C TRP A 14 1.92 3.91 5.62
N GLY A 15 1.78 2.68 5.11
CA GLY A 15 2.45 1.50 5.68
C GLY A 15 3.90 1.35 5.20
N GLU A 16 4.16 1.61 3.93
CA GLU A 16 5.46 1.34 3.31
C GLU A 16 6.42 2.54 3.35
N PHE A 17 5.93 3.75 3.08
CA PHE A 17 6.78 4.93 2.95
C PHE A 17 7.48 5.32 4.27
N PRO A 18 6.80 5.37 5.43
CA PRO A 18 7.47 5.65 6.71
C PRO A 18 8.49 4.58 7.09
N ALA A 19 8.25 3.31 6.72
CA ALA A 19 9.20 2.22 6.98
C ALA A 19 10.49 2.40 6.16
N ILE A 20 10.38 2.78 4.89
CA ILE A 20 11.53 3.11 4.04
C ILE A 20 12.26 4.35 4.59
N LEU A 21 11.53 5.39 5.02
CA LEU A 21 12.11 6.60 5.60
C LEU A 21 12.86 6.31 6.91
N SER A 22 12.31 5.42 7.76
CA SER A 22 12.94 5.00 9.01
C SER A 22 14.27 4.29 8.79
N ALA A 23 14.52 3.70 7.62
CA ALA A 23 15.79 3.08 7.29
C ALA A 23 16.93 4.10 7.10
N TYR A 24 16.65 5.40 7.03
CA TYR A 24 17.68 6.44 6.92
C TYR A 24 18.51 6.58 8.19
N ASN A 25 17.84 6.51 9.34
CA ASN A 25 18.46 6.59 10.66
C ASN A 25 17.96 5.42 11.52
N PRO A 26 18.53 4.22 11.35
CA PRO A 26 18.12 3.05 12.10
C PRO A 26 18.49 3.19 13.59
N GLY A 27 17.80 2.43 14.46
CA GLY A 27 18.03 2.46 15.90
C GLY A 27 19.47 2.13 16.32
N ALA A 28 19.85 2.57 17.51
CA ALA A 28 21.20 2.38 18.05
C ALA A 28 21.62 0.89 18.06
N GLY A 29 22.76 0.58 17.45
CA GLY A 29 23.30 -0.79 17.34
C GLY A 29 23.07 -1.47 15.98
N LEU A 30 22.35 -0.83 15.06
CA LEU A 30 22.16 -1.30 13.68
C LEU A 30 23.15 -0.64 12.73
N SER A 31 23.57 -1.36 11.68
CA SER A 31 24.47 -0.80 10.66
C SER A 31 23.71 0.16 9.74
N GLU A 32 24.09 1.44 9.78
CA GLU A 32 23.51 2.47 8.90
C GLU A 32 23.70 2.15 7.42
N GLU A 33 24.87 1.64 7.05
CA GLU A 33 25.19 1.31 5.66
C GLU A 33 24.24 0.25 5.11
N LEU A 34 24.00 -0.82 5.88
CA LEU A 34 23.10 -1.91 5.48
C LEU A 34 21.66 -1.43 5.31
N PHE A 35 21.15 -0.64 6.26
CA PHE A 35 19.78 -0.13 6.22
C PHE A 35 19.57 0.86 5.07
N ARG A 36 20.57 1.69 4.75
CA ARG A 36 20.52 2.57 3.58
C ARG A 36 20.54 1.78 2.26
N VAL A 37 21.27 0.67 2.18
CA VAL A 37 21.20 -0.24 1.02
C VAL A 37 19.79 -0.82 0.88
N TYR A 38 19.20 -1.30 1.98
CA TYR A 38 17.82 -1.82 1.96
C TYR A 38 16.79 -0.75 1.58
N MET A 39 16.98 0.49 2.02
CA MET A 39 16.15 1.62 1.58
C MET A 39 16.18 1.79 0.06
N VAL A 40 17.37 1.74 -0.55
CA VAL A 40 17.52 1.86 -2.02
C VAL A 40 16.83 0.70 -2.73
N VAL A 41 17.03 -0.53 -2.24
CA VAL A 41 16.37 -1.73 -2.80
C VAL A 41 14.84 -1.60 -2.68
N ALA A 42 14.34 -1.18 -1.53
CA ALA A 42 12.91 -0.97 -1.32
C ALA A 42 12.36 0.11 -2.25
N ALA A 43 13.04 1.24 -2.39
CA ALA A 43 12.64 2.31 -3.30
C ALA A 43 12.55 1.84 -4.76
N ILE A 44 13.55 1.08 -5.23
CA ILE A 44 13.52 0.49 -6.58
C ILE A 44 12.34 -0.48 -6.73
N GLY A 45 12.10 -1.33 -5.73
CA GLY A 45 10.97 -2.25 -5.69
C GLY A 45 9.63 -1.52 -5.81
N THR A 46 9.46 -0.41 -5.08
CA THR A 46 8.26 0.42 -5.15
C THR A 46 8.06 1.02 -6.55
N VAL A 47 9.13 1.49 -7.21
CA VAL A 47 9.04 2.01 -8.58
C VAL A 47 8.60 0.92 -9.56
N PHE A 48 9.16 -0.28 -9.47
CA PHE A 48 8.76 -1.39 -10.35
C PHE A 48 7.32 -1.84 -10.08
N ALA A 49 6.89 -1.90 -8.81
CA ALA A 49 5.53 -2.23 -8.45
C ALA A 49 4.53 -1.21 -9.03
N ALA A 50 4.82 0.09 -8.90
CA ALA A 50 4.00 1.15 -9.48
C ALA A 50 3.95 1.04 -11.02
N GLY A 51 5.10 0.86 -11.67
CA GLY A 51 5.18 0.71 -13.13
C GLY A 51 4.40 -0.50 -13.65
N TYR A 52 4.54 -1.66 -13.02
CA TYR A 52 3.81 -2.88 -13.38
C TYR A 52 2.30 -2.69 -13.25
N LEU A 53 1.84 -2.06 -12.16
CA LEU A 53 0.42 -1.87 -11.92
C LEU A 53 -0.20 -0.84 -12.85
N LEU A 54 0.51 0.23 -13.20
CA LEU A 54 0.06 1.17 -14.24
C LEU A 54 -0.04 0.48 -15.61
N TRP A 55 0.96 -0.34 -15.94
CA TRP A 55 0.94 -1.16 -17.16
C TRP A 55 -0.21 -2.17 -17.18
N LEU A 56 -0.47 -2.83 -16.05
CA LEU A 56 -1.59 -3.76 -15.89
C LEU A 56 -2.93 -3.03 -16.01
N LEU A 57 -3.11 -1.91 -15.33
CA LEU A 57 -4.32 -1.09 -15.40
C LEU A 57 -4.58 -0.64 -16.84
N GLN A 58 -3.54 -0.22 -17.55
CA GLN A 58 -3.64 0.16 -18.95
C GLN A 58 -4.18 -0.99 -19.81
N ARG A 59 -3.67 -2.21 -19.61
CA ARG A 59 -4.09 -3.39 -20.39
C ARG A 59 -5.47 -3.90 -20.03
N VAL A 60 -5.85 -3.87 -18.75
CA VAL A 60 -7.11 -4.42 -18.27
C VAL A 60 -8.27 -3.45 -18.49
N ALA A 61 -8.08 -2.16 -18.21
CA ALA A 61 -9.16 -1.18 -18.29
C ALA A 61 -9.30 -0.54 -19.68
N PHE A 62 -8.21 -0.39 -20.42
CA PHE A 62 -8.19 0.28 -21.73
C PHE A 62 -7.76 -0.64 -22.89
N GLY A 63 -7.53 -1.92 -22.63
CA GLY A 63 -7.24 -2.91 -23.67
C GLY A 63 -8.51 -3.39 -24.40
N THR A 64 -8.32 -4.05 -25.53
CA THR A 64 -9.41 -4.72 -26.25
C THR A 64 -9.74 -6.06 -25.60
N PRO A 65 -11.03 -6.44 -25.45
CA PRO A 65 -11.41 -7.76 -24.98
C PRO A 65 -10.79 -8.85 -25.85
N THR A 66 -10.32 -9.94 -25.24
CA THR A 66 -9.85 -11.13 -25.96
C THR A 66 -11.04 -11.82 -26.63
N GLU A 67 -10.79 -12.50 -27.77
CA GLU A 67 -11.82 -13.19 -28.60
C GLU A 67 -12.70 -14.16 -27.79
N GLU A 68 -12.20 -14.67 -26.66
CA GLU A 68 -12.91 -15.55 -25.72
C GLU A 68 -14.05 -14.84 -24.96
N PHE A 69 -13.90 -13.55 -24.66
CA PHE A 69 -14.91 -12.75 -23.95
C PHE A 69 -15.73 -11.85 -24.88
N GLU A 70 -15.41 -11.82 -26.18
CA GLU A 70 -16.04 -10.94 -27.17
C GLU A 70 -17.54 -11.23 -27.37
N LYS A 71 -17.97 -12.46 -27.04
CA LYS A 71 -19.36 -12.92 -27.13
C LYS A 71 -20.04 -13.10 -25.78
N GLU A 72 -19.33 -12.93 -24.67
CA GLU A 72 -19.92 -13.03 -23.34
C GLU A 72 -20.70 -11.75 -23.01
N HIS A 73 -21.96 -11.91 -22.59
CA HIS A 73 -22.71 -10.82 -21.98
C HIS A 73 -22.19 -10.59 -20.57
N ILE A 74 -21.15 -9.75 -20.46
CA ILE A 74 -20.67 -9.24 -19.18
C ILE A 74 -21.80 -8.40 -18.58
N HIS A 75 -22.40 -8.90 -17.51
CA HIS A 75 -23.45 -8.19 -16.80
C HIS A 75 -22.85 -7.08 -15.94
N ASP A 76 -23.54 -5.94 -15.88
CA ASP A 76 -23.14 -4.86 -14.98
C ASP A 76 -23.24 -5.31 -13.52
N MET A 77 -22.42 -4.68 -12.67
CA MET A 77 -22.33 -5.00 -11.26
C MET A 77 -23.69 -4.83 -10.57
N HIS A 78 -24.13 -5.84 -9.80
CA HIS A 78 -25.39 -5.76 -9.08
C HIS A 78 -25.28 -4.87 -7.84
N LEU A 79 -26.42 -4.36 -7.36
CA LEU A 79 -26.48 -3.46 -6.19
C LEU A 79 -25.87 -4.09 -4.93
N THR A 80 -26.02 -5.40 -4.76
CA THR A 80 -25.44 -6.18 -3.66
C THR A 80 -23.91 -6.14 -3.67
N ASP A 81 -23.31 -6.20 -4.86
CA ASP A 81 -21.86 -6.14 -5.03
C ASP A 81 -21.38 -4.73 -4.68
N TYR A 82 -22.12 -3.69 -5.09
CA TYR A 82 -21.77 -2.31 -4.79
C TYR A 82 -21.72 -2.07 -3.28
N ILE A 83 -22.72 -2.55 -2.54
CA ILE A 83 -22.79 -2.42 -1.08
C ILE A 83 -21.65 -3.18 -0.40
N ALA A 84 -21.26 -4.35 -0.90
CA ALA A 84 -20.16 -5.13 -0.33
C ALA A 84 -18.79 -4.44 -0.51
N TRP A 85 -18.55 -3.80 -1.66
CA TRP A 85 -17.27 -3.14 -1.97
C TRP A 85 -17.16 -1.73 -1.38
N THR A 86 -18.28 -1.02 -1.24
CA THR A 86 -18.33 0.35 -0.71
C THR A 86 -17.58 0.55 0.62
N PRO A 87 -17.83 -0.23 1.69
CA PRO A 87 -17.17 0.00 2.97
C PRO A 87 -15.65 -0.14 2.86
N MET A 88 -15.17 -1.10 2.06
CA MET A 88 -13.73 -1.28 1.83
C MET A 88 -13.11 -0.06 1.14
N VAL A 89 -13.75 0.44 0.07
CA VAL A 89 -13.28 1.64 -0.64
C VAL A 89 -13.30 2.87 0.27
N VAL A 90 -14.35 3.03 1.07
CA VAL A 90 -14.45 4.12 2.06
C VAL A 90 -13.29 4.06 3.04
N PHE A 91 -12.98 2.89 3.62
CA PHE A 91 -11.84 2.77 4.54
C PHE A 91 -10.50 3.06 3.86
N ILE A 92 -10.30 2.58 2.63
CA ILE A 92 -9.07 2.86 1.86
C ILE A 92 -8.86 4.37 1.67
N VAL A 93 -9.92 5.11 1.34
CA VAL A 93 -9.87 6.55 1.11
C VAL A 93 -9.72 7.31 2.42
N VAL A 94 -10.51 6.97 3.45
CA VAL A 94 -10.46 7.64 4.77
C VAL A 94 -9.09 7.47 5.41
N LEU A 95 -8.54 6.26 5.42
CA LEU A 95 -7.22 6.00 5.99
C LEU A 95 -6.09 6.54 5.10
N GLY A 96 -6.32 6.62 3.80
CA GLY A 96 -5.37 7.24 2.86
C GLY A 96 -5.25 8.76 3.04
N ILE A 97 -6.37 9.45 3.27
CA ILE A 97 -6.40 10.90 3.49
C ILE A 97 -6.03 11.26 4.94
N TYR A 98 -6.52 10.48 5.92
CA TYR A 98 -6.27 10.71 7.35
C TYR A 98 -5.66 9.47 8.02
N PRO A 99 -4.35 9.23 7.82
CA PRO A 99 -3.66 8.06 8.37
C PRO A 99 -3.52 8.10 9.90
N ASN A 100 -3.64 9.29 10.51
CA ASN A 100 -3.55 9.48 11.95
C ASN A 100 -4.59 8.68 12.75
N LEU A 101 -5.71 8.28 12.13
CA LEU A 101 -6.68 7.36 12.75
C LEU A 101 -6.03 6.02 13.09
N MET A 102 -5.18 5.50 12.20
CA MET A 102 -4.47 4.24 12.42
C MET A 102 -3.28 4.43 13.36
N PHE A 103 -2.44 5.45 13.11
CA PHE A 103 -1.23 5.67 13.92
C PHE A 103 -1.55 5.83 15.41
N LYS A 104 -2.59 6.60 15.77
CA LYS A 104 -3.00 6.76 17.18
C LYS A 104 -3.31 5.45 17.90
N ILE A 105 -3.77 4.42 17.17
CA ILE A 105 -4.09 3.12 17.74
C ILE A 105 -2.81 2.26 17.82
N THR A 106 -1.96 2.32 16.80
CA THR A 106 -0.74 1.50 16.73
C THR A 106 0.41 2.02 17.58
N ASP A 107 0.52 3.33 17.79
CA ASP A 107 1.66 3.95 18.46
C ASP A 107 1.90 3.38 19.86
N ALA A 108 0.84 3.23 20.66
CA ALA A 108 0.95 2.66 22.01
C ALA A 108 1.48 1.22 21.97
N ALA A 109 0.98 0.40 21.05
CA ALA A 109 1.43 -0.99 20.89
C ALA A 109 2.89 -1.07 20.41
N VAL A 110 3.30 -0.19 19.50
CA VAL A 110 4.68 -0.11 19.00
C VAL A 110 5.63 0.31 20.12
N ILE A 111 5.30 1.32 20.92
CA ILE A 111 6.13 1.77 22.05
C ILE A 111 6.31 0.65 23.08
N HIS A 112 5.23 -0.05 23.45
CA HIS A 112 5.33 -1.19 24.36
C HIS A 112 6.20 -2.32 23.81
N SER A 113 6.13 -2.59 22.51
CA SER A 113 6.92 -3.63 21.85
C SER A 113 8.40 -3.26 21.77
N LEU A 114 8.72 -1.99 21.50
CA LEU A 114 10.10 -1.48 21.49
C LEU A 114 10.71 -1.50 22.89
N ALA A 115 9.95 -1.10 23.91
CA ALA A 115 10.39 -1.17 25.30
C ALA A 115 10.71 -2.62 25.74
N ALA A 116 9.91 -3.59 25.30
CA ALA A 116 10.14 -5.00 25.58
C ALA A 116 11.40 -5.57 24.88
N LEU A 117 11.78 -5.01 23.73
CA LEU A 117 12.95 -5.41 22.94
C LEU A 117 14.24 -4.66 23.32
N GLY A 118 14.20 -3.83 24.36
CA GLY A 118 15.38 -3.08 24.86
C GLY A 118 15.58 -1.70 24.24
N GLY A 119 14.57 -1.14 23.57
CA GLY A 119 14.55 0.27 23.18
C GLY A 119 14.34 1.13 24.43
N ASN A 120 15.40 1.85 24.85
CA ASN A 120 15.28 2.92 25.85
C ASN A 120 14.46 4.09 25.31
#